data_AF-A0A6G4W912-F1
#
_entry.id   AF-A0A6G4W912-F1
#
_cell.length_a   1.000
_cell.length_b   1.000
_cell.length_c   1.000
_cell.angle_alpha   90.00
_cell.angle_beta   90.00
_cell.angle_gamma   90.00
#
_symmetry.space_group_name_H-M   'P 1'
#
loop_
_entity.id
_entity.type
_entity.pdbx_description
1 polymer ?
#
loop_
_entity_poly.entity_id
_entity_poly.type
_entity_poly.pdbx_seq_one_letter_code
_entity_poly.pdbx_strand_id
1 'polypeptide(L)'
;MDPRVTELHCIMPMGNIDSVLTHGVLSYERAAKLKHHSVAMQPIQDRRDQKQVPGGLKLHQYANLYFHARNPMLFKRRAGAADLCVLRVSTEVFGLDGTVISDQNAASDYVRFLHPRQWKLLDFDDIYAMDWTHPGDQVAYWRHKARKCAEVLLPNV
;
A
#
# COMPACT_ATOMS: atom_id res chain seq x y z
N MET A 1 2.46 -0.03 -18.54
CA MET A 1 1.99 -0.64 -17.28
C MET A 1 1.49 -2.04 -17.62
N ASP A 2 1.48 -2.99 -16.67
CA ASP A 2 0.80 -4.28 -16.84
C ASP A 2 -0.71 -4.03 -17.08
N PRO A 3 -1.35 -4.74 -18.04
CA PRO A 3 -2.76 -4.49 -18.40
C PRO A 3 -3.75 -4.77 -17.26
N ARG A 4 -3.37 -5.53 -16.22
CA ARG A 4 -4.20 -5.76 -15.03
C ARG A 4 -4.29 -4.53 -14.12
N VAL A 5 -3.39 -3.56 -14.26
CA VAL A 5 -3.39 -2.33 -13.47
C VAL A 5 -4.34 -1.32 -14.11
N THR A 6 -5.63 -1.45 -13.80
CA THR A 6 -6.67 -0.51 -14.22
C THR A 6 -6.97 0.55 -13.16
N GLU A 7 -6.58 0.30 -11.93
CA GLU A 7 -6.76 1.15 -10.76
C GLU A 7 -5.79 0.76 -9.65
N LEU A 8 -5.76 1.60 -8.62
CA LEU A 8 -5.11 1.33 -7.36
C LEU A 8 -6.15 1.33 -6.24
N HIS A 9 -5.79 0.76 -5.10
CA HIS A 9 -6.69 0.55 -3.98
C HIS A 9 -6.17 1.22 -2.72
N CYS A 10 -6.96 2.15 -2.16
CA CYS A 10 -6.76 2.65 -0.81
C CYS A 10 -7.71 1.91 0.15
N ILE A 11 -7.18 1.34 1.23
CA ILE A 11 -7.95 0.58 2.20
C ILE A 11 -7.97 1.37 3.52
N MET A 12 -9.16 1.70 4.02
CA MET A 12 -9.32 2.54 5.21
C MET A 12 -10.64 2.27 5.95
N PRO A 13 -10.81 2.76 7.20
CA PRO A 13 -12.10 2.76 7.88
C PRO A 13 -13.14 3.57 7.12
N MET A 14 -14.37 3.09 7.09
CA MET A 14 -15.50 3.78 6.46
C MET A 14 -15.75 5.17 7.10
N GLY A 15 -15.47 5.32 8.40
CA GLY A 15 -15.56 6.61 9.10
C GLY A 15 -14.57 7.68 8.62
N ASN A 16 -13.57 7.33 7.79
CA ASN A 16 -12.65 8.31 7.20
C ASN A 16 -13.16 8.91 5.87
N ILE A 17 -14.25 8.38 5.30
CA ILE A 17 -14.72 8.78 3.96
C ILE A 17 -15.05 10.27 3.89
N ASP A 18 -15.71 10.83 4.91
CA ASP A 18 -16.03 12.28 4.93
C ASP A 18 -14.79 13.16 4.85
N SER A 19 -13.73 12.76 5.56
CA SER A 19 -12.42 13.44 5.51
C SER A 19 -11.79 13.31 4.13
N VAL A 20 -11.85 12.12 3.53
CA VAL A 20 -11.31 11.88 2.18
C VAL A 20 -12.07 12.63 1.09
N LEU A 21 -13.39 12.77 1.20
CA LEU A 21 -14.17 13.59 0.27
C LEU A 21 -13.82 15.07 0.35
N THR A 22 -13.40 15.55 1.53
CA THR A 22 -13.05 16.95 1.77
C THR A 22 -11.60 17.26 1.43
N HIS A 23 -10.68 16.35 1.74
CA HIS A 23 -9.23 16.59 1.71
C HIS A 23 -8.46 15.69 0.75
N GLY A 24 -9.11 14.67 0.18
CA GLY A 24 -8.46 13.62 -0.59
C GLY A 24 -7.82 12.53 0.29
N VAL A 25 -7.13 11.59 -0.36
CA VAL A 25 -6.36 10.55 0.34
C VAL A 25 -5.03 11.16 0.80
N LEU A 26 -4.83 11.21 2.12
CA LEU A 26 -3.66 11.83 2.73
C LEU A 26 -2.65 10.79 3.22
N SER A 27 -1.39 11.19 3.33
CA SER A 27 -0.33 10.51 4.07
C SER A 27 -0.65 10.45 5.56
N TYR A 28 0.01 9.55 6.27
CA TYR A 28 -0.20 9.37 7.71
C TYR A 28 0.06 10.65 8.50
N GLU A 29 1.16 11.36 8.23
CA GLU A 29 1.49 12.61 8.94
C GLU A 29 0.47 13.73 8.71
N ARG A 30 -0.14 13.80 7.52
CA ARG A 30 -1.18 14.79 7.23
C ARG A 30 -2.53 14.39 7.80
N ALA A 31 -2.89 13.11 7.70
CA ALA A 31 -4.10 12.55 8.31
C ALA A 31 -4.08 12.70 9.84
N ALA A 32 -2.91 12.59 10.48
CA ALA A 32 -2.74 12.74 11.94
C ALA A 32 -3.13 14.13 12.47
N LYS A 33 -3.20 15.14 11.61
CA LYS A 33 -3.65 16.50 11.96
C LYS A 33 -5.18 16.64 11.92
N LEU A 34 -5.87 15.60 11.46
CA LEU A 34 -7.32 15.52 11.34
C LEU A 34 -7.85 14.40 12.23
N LYS A 35 -9.14 14.45 12.53
CA LYS A 35 -9.84 13.31 13.14
C LYS A 35 -9.87 12.17 12.12
N HIS A 36 -9.13 11.11 12.38
CA HIS A 36 -9.08 9.92 11.52
C HIS A 36 -8.91 8.66 12.38
N HIS A 37 -9.33 7.53 11.82
CA HIS A 37 -9.07 6.21 12.38
C HIS A 37 -8.05 5.46 11.51
N SER A 38 -7.12 4.73 12.13
CA SER A 38 -6.12 3.95 11.39
C SER A 38 -6.41 2.45 11.45
N VAL A 39 -6.25 1.76 10.32
CA VAL A 39 -6.30 0.29 10.21
C VAL A 39 -4.92 -0.33 10.29
N ALA A 40 -3.86 0.45 10.44
CA ALA A 40 -2.53 -0.08 10.62
C ALA A 40 -2.38 -0.66 12.04
N MET A 41 -1.64 -1.76 12.16
CA MET A 41 -1.24 -2.27 13.47
C MET A 41 -0.08 -1.41 13.98
N GLN A 42 -0.05 -1.10 15.29
CA GLN A 42 1.00 -0.25 15.87
C GLN A 42 2.44 -0.67 15.48
N PRO A 43 2.82 -1.96 15.53
CA PRO A 43 4.18 -2.37 15.13
C PRO A 43 4.52 -2.10 13.66
N ILE A 44 3.50 -2.02 12.78
CA ILE A 44 3.70 -1.64 11.38
C ILE A 44 3.88 -0.12 11.26
N GLN A 45 3.15 0.66 12.05
CA GLN A 45 3.34 2.11 12.11
C GLN A 45 4.74 2.47 12.61
N ASP A 46 5.21 1.81 13.67
CA ASP A 46 6.54 2.06 14.23
C ASP A 46 7.64 1.77 13.20
N ARG A 47 7.48 0.69 12.41
CA ARG A 47 8.40 0.38 11.30
C ARG A 47 8.36 1.41 10.18
N ARG A 48 7.16 1.87 9.81
CA ARG A 48 6.99 2.87 8.76
C ARG A 48 7.54 4.24 9.17
N ASP A 49 7.52 4.56 10.47
CA ASP A 49 8.10 5.81 10.99
C ASP A 49 9.63 5.88 10.81
N GLN A 50 10.29 4.72 10.90
CA GLN A 50 11.73 4.59 10.78
C GLN A 50 12.20 4.32 9.35
N LYS A 51 11.29 3.93 8.44
CA LYS A 51 11.64 3.57 7.07
C LYS A 51 11.56 4.79 6.15
N GLN A 52 12.62 4.99 5.38
CA GLN A 52 12.73 6.06 4.39
C GLN A 52 12.90 5.47 2.99
N VAL A 53 12.25 6.09 2.00
CA VAL A 53 12.55 5.81 0.59
C VAL A 53 13.95 6.37 0.29
N PRO A 54 14.89 5.60 -0.29
CA PRO A 54 16.23 6.09 -0.62
C PRO A 54 16.16 7.37 -1.48
N GLY A 55 16.77 8.46 -0.98
CA GLY A 55 16.71 9.78 -1.63
C GLY A 55 15.35 10.47 -1.60
N GLY A 56 14.37 9.93 -0.87
CA GLY A 56 13.01 10.44 -0.75
C GLY A 56 12.59 10.71 0.70
N LEU A 57 11.27 10.67 0.95
CA LEU A 57 10.67 10.98 2.25
C LEU A 57 10.56 9.74 3.15
N LYS A 58 10.15 9.93 4.41
CA LYS A 58 9.74 8.83 5.29
C LYS A 58 8.45 8.19 4.79
N LEU A 59 8.22 6.90 5.06
CA LEU A 59 6.99 6.24 4.60
C LEU A 59 5.70 6.88 5.15
N HIS A 60 5.75 7.51 6.32
CA HIS A 60 4.61 8.24 6.88
C HIS A 60 4.26 9.55 6.14
N GLN A 61 5.13 10.02 5.25
CA GLN A 61 4.92 11.18 4.40
C GLN A 61 4.37 10.80 3.01
N TYR A 62 4.11 9.50 2.79
CA TYR A 62 3.44 9.01 1.60
C TYR A 62 2.04 8.49 1.96
N ALA A 63 1.06 8.78 1.11
CA ALA A 63 -0.16 7.99 1.07
C ALA A 63 0.14 6.67 0.36
N ASN A 64 -0.20 5.54 0.99
CA ASN A 64 0.01 4.23 0.42
C ASN A 64 -1.26 3.72 -0.28
N LEU A 65 -1.07 3.28 -1.52
CA LEU A 65 -2.06 2.59 -2.32
C LEU A 65 -1.54 1.20 -2.66
N TYR A 66 -2.44 0.26 -2.94
CA TYR A 66 -2.10 -1.10 -3.34
C TYR A 66 -2.53 -1.36 -4.79
N PHE A 67 -1.77 -2.18 -5.50
CA PHE A 67 -2.20 -2.69 -6.81
C PHE A 67 -3.45 -3.58 -6.68
N HIS A 68 -3.58 -4.31 -5.57
CA HIS A 68 -4.71 -5.21 -5.33
C HIS A 68 -5.17 -5.19 -3.87
N ALA A 69 -6.47 -4.98 -3.65
CA ALA A 69 -7.04 -4.90 -2.31
C ALA A 69 -7.09 -6.25 -1.58
N ARG A 70 -7.25 -7.36 -2.31
CA ARG A 70 -7.15 -8.71 -1.69
C ARG A 70 -5.69 -9.03 -1.45
N ASN A 71 -5.18 -8.51 -0.34
CA ASN A 71 -3.81 -8.66 0.10
C ASN A 71 -3.77 -9.11 1.57
N PRO A 72 -2.59 -9.50 2.07
CA PRO A 72 -2.42 -9.92 3.48
C PRO A 72 -2.87 -8.89 4.52
N MET A 73 -2.82 -7.58 4.21
CA MET A 73 -3.26 -6.54 5.13
C MET A 73 -4.78 -6.59 5.31
N LEU A 74 -5.54 -6.58 4.21
CA LEU A 74 -7.00 -6.68 4.26
C LEU A 74 -7.45 -8.03 4.83
N PHE A 75 -6.79 -9.13 4.47
CA PHE A 75 -7.10 -10.45 5.00
C PHE A 75 -6.95 -10.52 6.53
N LYS A 76 -5.94 -9.86 7.10
CA LYS A 76 -5.78 -9.76 8.57
C LYS A 76 -6.91 -8.95 9.22
N ARG A 77 -7.51 -8.01 8.51
CA ARG A 77 -8.58 -7.13 8.99
C ARG A 77 -10.00 -7.63 8.66
N ARG A 78 -10.14 -8.80 8.02
CA ARG A 78 -11.42 -9.37 7.56
C ARG A 78 -12.52 -9.45 8.63
N ALA A 79 -12.16 -9.60 9.91
CA ALA A 79 -13.13 -9.64 11.01
C ALA A 79 -13.89 -8.31 11.20
N GLY A 80 -13.31 -7.18 10.79
CA GLY A 80 -13.92 -5.86 10.82
C GLY A 80 -14.31 -5.35 9.42
N ALA A 81 -14.54 -6.24 8.45
CA ALA A 81 -14.79 -5.84 7.06
C ALA A 81 -15.99 -4.91 6.89
N ALA A 82 -17.00 -5.00 7.77
CA ALA A 82 -18.17 -4.12 7.77
C ALA A 82 -17.83 -2.63 8.02
N ASP A 83 -16.70 -2.36 8.68
CA ASP A 83 -16.24 -1.02 9.02
C ASP A 83 -15.13 -0.52 8.07
N LEU A 84 -14.80 -1.29 7.04
CA LEU A 84 -13.75 -0.98 6.08
C LEU A 84 -14.33 -0.63 4.71
N CYS A 85 -13.62 0.22 3.99
CA CYS A 85 -13.89 0.51 2.60
C CYS A 85 -12.62 0.36 1.76
N VAL A 86 -12.82 0.13 0.47
CA VAL A 86 -11.77 0.10 -0.54
C VAL A 86 -12.10 1.15 -1.59
N LEU A 87 -11.30 2.21 -1.65
CA LEU A 87 -11.42 3.24 -2.66
C LEU A 87 -10.58 2.88 -3.88
N ARG A 88 -11.18 2.98 -5.06
CA ARG A 88 -10.48 2.87 -6.34
C ARG A 88 -9.87 4.23 -6.67
N VAL A 89 -8.58 4.24 -6.95
CA VAL A 89 -7.79 5.44 -7.28
C VAL A 89 -7.27 5.31 -8.70
N SER A 90 -7.38 6.39 -9.46
CA SER A 90 -6.94 6.46 -10.86
C SER A 90 -5.46 6.12 -11.01
N THR A 91 -5.08 5.45 -12.10
CA THR A 91 -3.68 5.21 -12.46
C THR A 91 -2.94 6.48 -12.86
N GLU A 92 -3.63 7.60 -13.07
CA GLU A 92 -3.01 8.90 -13.34
C GLU A 92 -2.05 9.34 -12.22
N VAL A 93 -2.22 8.82 -11.00
CA VAL A 93 -1.30 9.11 -9.89
C VAL A 93 0.14 8.69 -10.16
N PHE A 94 0.40 7.75 -11.08
CA PHE A 94 1.77 7.40 -11.51
C PHE A 94 2.50 8.57 -12.20
N GLY A 95 1.76 9.56 -12.71
CA GLY A 95 2.31 10.78 -13.31
C GLY A 95 2.62 11.88 -12.29
N LEU A 96 2.27 11.72 -11.01
CA LEU A 96 2.57 12.72 -9.98
C LEU A 96 4.06 12.67 -9.61
N ASP A 97 4.68 13.84 -9.54
CA ASP A 97 6.10 13.98 -9.21
C ASP A 97 6.42 13.39 -7.82
N GLY A 98 7.50 12.62 -7.77
CA GLY A 98 7.95 11.93 -6.56
C GLY A 98 7.16 10.69 -6.20
N THR A 99 6.21 10.24 -7.03
CA THR A 99 5.55 8.94 -6.87
C THR A 99 6.58 7.81 -6.95
N VAL A 100 6.46 6.85 -6.04
CA VAL A 100 7.37 5.70 -5.92
C VAL A 100 6.54 4.43 -5.87
N ILE A 101 7.05 3.34 -6.45
CA ILE A 101 6.45 2.01 -6.28
C ILE A 101 7.38 1.15 -5.43
N SER A 102 6.81 0.31 -4.57
CA SER A 102 7.55 -0.74 -3.86
C SER A 102 7.21 -2.10 -4.44
N ASP A 103 8.20 -2.98 -4.59
CA ASP A 103 8.01 -4.31 -5.16
C ASP A 103 7.40 -5.35 -4.21
N GLN A 104 7.28 -4.96 -2.95
CA GLN A 104 6.64 -5.68 -1.87
C GLN A 104 6.20 -4.67 -0.80
N ASN A 105 5.71 -5.15 0.34
CA ASN A 105 5.37 -4.30 1.49
C ASN A 105 6.50 -3.28 1.77
N ALA A 106 6.19 -1.99 1.72
CA ALA A 106 7.15 -0.91 1.86
C ALA A 106 7.86 -0.92 3.22
N ALA A 107 7.21 -1.45 4.25
CA ALA A 107 7.78 -1.57 5.59
C ALA A 107 8.68 -2.80 5.79
N SER A 108 8.89 -3.64 4.77
CA SER A 108 9.75 -4.82 4.86
C SER A 108 11.24 -4.48 4.67
N ASP A 109 12.12 -5.35 5.14
CA ASP A 109 13.57 -5.08 5.14
C ASP A 109 14.16 -5.09 3.73
N TYR A 110 13.79 -6.07 2.92
CA TYR A 110 14.33 -6.30 1.56
C TYR A 110 13.56 -5.60 0.44
N VAL A 111 12.70 -4.64 0.77
CA VAL A 111 11.93 -3.89 -0.22
C VAL A 111 12.86 -3.13 -1.17
N ARG A 112 12.51 -3.12 -2.46
CA ARG A 112 13.08 -2.19 -3.44
C ARG A 112 12.05 -1.10 -3.72
N PHE A 113 12.51 0.15 -3.61
CA PHE A 113 11.76 1.32 -4.05
C PHE A 113 12.19 1.66 -5.47
N LEU A 114 11.22 1.83 -6.36
CA LEU A 114 11.44 1.98 -7.78
C LEU A 114 10.69 3.21 -8.30
N HIS A 115 11.20 3.80 -9.37
CA HIS A 115 10.47 4.79 -10.13
C HIS A 115 9.29 4.12 -10.87
N PRO A 116 8.12 4.77 -11.07
CA PRO A 116 6.97 4.18 -11.77
C PRO A 116 7.28 3.60 -13.15
N ARG A 117 8.27 4.17 -13.87
CA ARG A 117 8.76 3.64 -15.17
C ARG A 117 9.39 2.24 -15.08
N GLN A 118 9.82 1.83 -13.90
CA GLN A 118 10.44 0.52 -13.63
C GLN A 118 9.40 -0.56 -13.23
N TRP A 119 8.10 -0.32 -13.45
CA TRP A 119 7.01 -1.24 -13.13
C TRP A 119 7.24 -2.68 -13.60
N LYS A 120 8.00 -2.90 -14.68
CA LYS A 120 8.35 -4.24 -15.20
C LYS A 120 9.15 -5.11 -14.22
N LEU A 121 9.70 -4.54 -13.15
CA LEU A 121 10.42 -5.27 -12.11
C LEU A 121 9.50 -5.83 -11.01
N LEU A 122 8.21 -5.49 -11.05
CA LEU A 122 7.18 -6.04 -10.17
C LEU A 122 6.77 -7.44 -10.63
N ASP A 123 6.49 -8.29 -9.66
CA ASP A 123 5.93 -9.63 -9.88
C ASP A 123 4.39 -9.55 -9.87
N PHE A 124 3.80 -9.22 -11.01
CA PHE A 124 2.36 -9.01 -11.10
C PHE A 124 1.54 -10.30 -10.91
N ASP A 125 2.14 -11.46 -11.14
CA ASP A 125 1.49 -12.74 -10.91
C ASP A 125 1.31 -12.96 -9.40
N ASP A 126 2.35 -12.73 -8.60
CA ASP A 126 2.24 -12.74 -7.13
C ASP A 126 1.28 -11.63 -6.61
N ILE A 127 1.39 -10.41 -7.15
CA ILE A 127 0.55 -9.26 -6.73
C ILE A 127 -0.94 -9.59 -6.92
N TYR A 128 -1.32 -10.13 -8.08
CA TYR A 128 -2.72 -10.40 -8.44
C TYR A 128 -3.19 -11.82 -8.13
N ALA A 129 -2.33 -12.71 -7.62
CA ALA A 129 -2.72 -14.09 -7.26
C ALA A 129 -3.95 -14.12 -6.31
N MET A 130 -4.80 -15.14 -6.40
CA MET A 130 -5.92 -15.26 -5.44
C MET A 130 -5.52 -15.86 -4.10
N ASP A 131 -4.40 -16.57 -4.08
CA ASP A 131 -3.82 -17.16 -2.89
C ASP A 131 -2.31 -16.96 -2.87
N TRP A 132 -1.72 -16.94 -1.68
CA TRP A 132 -0.28 -16.83 -1.45
C TRP A 132 0.22 -17.90 -0.47
N THR A 133 -0.55 -18.97 -0.25
CA THR A 133 -0.09 -20.10 0.55
C THR A 133 0.89 -20.98 -0.23
N HIS A 134 1.87 -21.52 0.48
CA HIS A 134 2.87 -22.44 -0.08
C HIS A 134 3.10 -23.55 0.95
N PRO A 135 2.28 -24.61 0.94
CA PRO A 135 2.41 -25.72 1.89
C PRO A 135 3.80 -26.37 1.79
N GLY A 136 4.49 -26.49 2.92
CA GLY A 136 5.85 -27.06 2.96
C GLY A 136 6.98 -26.12 2.52
N ASP A 137 6.67 -24.90 2.03
CA ASP A 137 7.67 -23.90 1.66
C ASP A 137 7.41 -22.55 2.35
N GLN A 138 8.02 -22.40 3.52
CA GLN A 138 7.87 -21.20 4.34
C GLN A 138 8.48 -19.96 3.69
N VAL A 139 9.56 -20.12 2.91
CA VAL A 139 10.28 -19.02 2.26
C VAL A 139 9.47 -18.48 1.10
N ALA A 140 8.90 -19.36 0.26
CA ALA A 140 7.98 -18.98 -0.80
C ALA A 140 6.74 -18.28 -0.23
N TYR A 141 6.18 -18.79 0.88
CA TYR A 141 5.09 -18.11 1.58
C TYR A 141 5.44 -16.68 1.99
N TRP A 142 6.58 -16.47 2.64
CA TRP A 142 6.96 -15.12 3.08
C TRP A 142 7.22 -14.18 1.89
N ARG A 143 7.88 -14.68 0.85
CA ARG A 143 8.20 -13.90 -0.36
C ARG A 143 6.93 -13.48 -1.10
N HIS A 144 6.03 -14.43 -1.40
CA HIS A 144 4.77 -14.15 -2.08
C HIS A 144 3.90 -13.21 -1.23
N LYS A 145 3.74 -13.50 0.07
CA LYS A 145 3.01 -12.62 1.00
C LYS A 145 3.55 -11.18 1.00
N ALA A 146 4.87 -10.98 0.94
CA ALA A 146 5.46 -9.65 0.89
C ALA A 146 5.14 -8.93 -0.43
N ARG A 147 5.36 -9.60 -1.57
CA ARG A 147 5.09 -9.07 -2.93
C ARG A 147 3.61 -8.73 -3.14
N LYS A 148 2.73 -9.51 -2.54
CA LYS A 148 1.28 -9.26 -2.57
C LYS A 148 0.85 -7.93 -1.92
N CYS A 149 1.72 -7.38 -1.09
CA CYS A 149 1.57 -6.06 -0.49
C CYS A 149 2.44 -5.00 -1.19
N ALA A 150 2.79 -5.16 -2.48
CA ALA A 150 3.40 -4.09 -3.27
C ALA A 150 2.55 -2.81 -3.21
N GLU A 151 3.21 -1.66 -3.04
CA GLU A 151 2.56 -0.37 -2.80
C GLU A 151 2.91 0.63 -3.92
N VAL A 152 2.00 1.58 -4.14
CA VAL A 152 2.27 2.86 -4.79
C VAL A 152 2.23 3.93 -3.71
N LEU A 153 3.29 4.71 -3.60
CA LEU A 153 3.53 5.69 -2.56
C LEU A 153 3.46 7.09 -3.17
N LEU A 154 2.45 7.86 -2.77
CA LEU A 154 2.22 9.23 -3.24
C LEU A 154 2.74 10.23 -2.21
N PRO A 155 3.77 11.04 -2.51
CA PRO A 155 4.35 11.97 -1.54
C PRO A 155 3.46 13.19 -1.32
N ASN A 156 3.59 13.83 -0.16
CA ASN A 156 3.05 15.17 0.13
C ASN A 156 1.54 15.34 -0.02
N VAL A 157 0.80 14.25 -0.23
CA VAL A 157 -0.65 14.19 -0.10
C VAL A 157 -1.03 13.91 1.33
#